data_AF-A0AAD6N1F2-F1
#
_entry.id   AF-A0AAD6N1F2-F1
#
_cell.length_a   1.000
_cell.length_b   1.000
_cell.length_c   1.000
_cell.angle_alpha   90.00
_cell.angle_beta   90.00
_cell.angle_gamma   90.00
#
_symmetry.space_group_name_H-M   'P 1'
#
loop_
_entity.id
_entity.type
_entity.pdbx_description
1 polymer ?
#
loop_
_entity_poly.entity_id
_entity_poly.type
_entity_poly.pdbx_seq_one_letter_code
_entity_poly.pdbx_strand_id
1 'polypeptide(L)'
;MDPAKVSSSMSVYLAAHPIATHHATQTADTAGMVASILTGDFKPRLPASTQSRYPVSCCSSGLDSTDWSVYHSVNRLDLCNSSMFLNFNLFNKLNNSKTHISIAACTADFDSSSSTTANSQNATCFPGSVNQSTTTPLELASSGSKSSTGVSDVVDALNQLQSFFSIAQPGCSNAIQIAYSGQAAVGVFVGSGLYSQGVIPSVLDKLTTQFETHGAIAEETLIQTCSDSTSRYSLGVFASAEGDLVSVQKAIQSWNNGSCVSSMDESTQKWQTLSFSVPSSNKNSSSVSKSTYLAERAGLPGQK
;
A
#
# COMPACT_ATOMS: atom_id res chain seq x y z
N MET A 1 -17.46 -20.75 29.64
CA MET A 1 -16.81 -19.55 30.20
C MET A 1 -17.88 -18.76 30.92
N ASP A 2 -17.65 -18.45 32.20
CA ASP A 2 -18.64 -17.79 33.05
C ASP A 2 -18.66 -16.28 32.78
N PRO A 3 -19.75 -15.71 32.24
CA PRO A 3 -19.82 -14.32 31.83
C PRO A 3 -19.59 -13.34 33.00
N ALA A 4 -19.87 -13.75 34.24
CA ALA A 4 -19.62 -12.94 35.42
C ALA A 4 -18.11 -12.73 35.69
N LYS A 5 -17.28 -13.74 35.38
CA LYS A 5 -15.82 -13.67 35.55
C LYS A 5 -15.15 -12.77 34.51
N VAL A 6 -15.69 -12.76 33.29
CA VAL A 6 -15.20 -11.90 32.20
C VAL A 6 -15.44 -10.43 32.54
N SER A 7 -16.62 -10.11 33.10
CA SER A 7 -16.96 -8.75 33.52
C SER A 7 -16.03 -8.25 34.64
N SER A 8 -15.69 -9.09 35.63
CA SER A 8 -14.81 -8.65 36.72
C SER A 8 -13.38 -8.39 36.25
N SER A 9 -12.86 -9.22 35.33
CA SER A 9 -11.51 -9.07 34.81
C SER A 9 -11.37 -7.84 33.91
N MET A 10 -12.41 -7.51 33.13
CA MET A 10 -12.47 -6.29 32.33
C MET A 10 -12.47 -5.03 33.20
N SER A 11 -13.25 -5.03 34.29
CA SER A 11 -13.31 -3.89 35.21
C SER A 11 -11.99 -3.64 35.94
N VAL A 12 -11.29 -4.70 36.35
CA VAL A 12 -9.96 -4.59 36.97
C VAL A 12 -8.92 -4.07 35.97
N TYR A 13 -8.99 -4.52 34.72
CA TYR A 13 -8.09 -4.06 33.66
C TYR A 13 -8.29 -2.58 33.35
N LEU A 14 -9.54 -2.12 33.24
CA LEU A 14 -9.90 -0.72 33.01
C LEU A 14 -9.55 0.19 34.19
N ALA A 15 -9.61 -0.31 35.42
CA ALA A 15 -9.17 0.42 36.60
C ALA A 15 -7.64 0.59 36.66
N ALA A 16 -6.88 -0.39 36.16
CA ALA A 16 -5.42 -0.32 36.08
C ALA A 16 -4.91 0.46 34.85
N HIS A 17 -5.73 0.61 33.80
CA HIS A 17 -5.40 1.30 32.56
C HIS A 17 -6.48 2.32 32.21
N PRO A 18 -6.53 3.48 32.90
CA PRO A 18 -7.54 4.50 32.64
C PRO A 18 -7.42 4.99 31.20
N ILE A 19 -8.45 4.74 30.41
CA ILE A 19 -8.58 5.28 29.05
C ILE A 19 -8.99 6.75 29.21
N ALA A 20 -8.21 7.67 28.66
CA ALA A 20 -8.62 9.06 28.55
C ALA A 20 -9.81 9.16 27.59
N THR A 21 -11.03 9.06 28.12
CA THR A 21 -12.23 9.38 27.37
C THR A 21 -12.43 10.88 27.44
N HIS A 22 -12.21 11.57 26.32
CA HIS A 22 -12.75 12.91 26.17
C HIS A 22 -14.27 12.79 26.22
N HIS A 23 -14.87 13.28 27.31
CA HIS A 23 -16.30 13.54 27.31
C HIS A 23 -16.60 14.52 26.18
N ALA A 24 -17.58 14.21 25.34
CA ALA A 24 -18.17 15.22 24.49
C ALA A 24 -18.83 16.25 25.41
N THR A 25 -18.12 17.35 25.70
CA THR A 25 -18.61 18.45 26.57
C THR A 25 -19.71 19.27 25.89
N GLN A 26 -20.26 18.81 24.77
CA GLN A 26 -21.33 19.49 24.06
C GLN A 26 -22.47 18.49 23.84
N THR A 27 -23.42 18.48 24.77
CA THR A 27 -24.81 18.24 24.37
C THR A 27 -25.15 19.26 23.30
N ALA A 28 -25.48 18.80 22.10
CA ALA A 28 -25.88 19.68 21.02
C ALA A 28 -27.04 20.56 21.50
N ASP A 29 -26.82 21.88 21.55
CA ASP A 29 -27.86 22.85 21.86
C ASP A 29 -28.84 22.89 20.69
N THR A 30 -29.80 21.97 20.74
CA THR A 30 -30.84 21.81 19.72
C THR A 30 -31.71 23.05 19.64
N ALA A 31 -31.91 23.77 20.74
CA ALA A 31 -32.65 25.03 20.76
C ALA A 31 -31.86 26.15 20.05
N GLY A 32 -30.56 26.27 20.32
CA GLY A 32 -29.67 27.21 19.64
C GLY A 32 -29.52 26.91 18.15
N MET A 33 -29.45 25.63 17.75
CA MET A 33 -29.44 25.24 16.33
C MET A 33 -30.75 25.61 15.62
N VAL A 34 -31.90 25.31 16.22
CA VAL A 34 -33.22 25.65 15.65
C VAL A 34 -33.39 27.16 15.53
N ALA A 35 -32.98 27.93 16.54
CA ALA A 35 -33.01 29.39 16.49
C ALA A 35 -32.12 29.95 15.36
N SER A 36 -30.91 29.40 15.19
CA SER A 36 -29.97 29.83 14.14
C SER A 36 -30.46 29.48 12.72
N ILE A 37 -31.21 28.39 12.56
CA ILE A 37 -31.86 28.02 11.30
C ILE A 37 -33.00 28.98 10.98
N LEU A 38 -33.82 29.34 11.97
CA LEU A 38 -34.94 30.26 11.80
C LEU A 38 -34.49 31.70 11.50
N THR A 39 -33.32 32.12 11.97
CA THR A 39 -32.74 33.45 11.68
C THR A 39 -31.89 33.49 10.43
N GLY A 40 -31.66 32.36 9.74
CA GLY A 40 -30.81 32.28 8.55
C GLY A 40 -29.30 32.38 8.83
N ASP A 41 -28.89 32.37 10.10
CA ASP A 41 -27.49 32.52 10.55
C ASP A 41 -26.78 31.18 10.78
N PHE A 42 -27.32 30.08 10.22
CA PHE A 42 -26.74 28.76 10.35
C PHE A 42 -25.45 28.63 9.53
N LYS A 43 -24.29 28.79 10.19
CA LYS A 43 -22.99 28.37 9.68
C LYS A 43 -22.69 26.96 10.19
N PRO A 44 -22.78 25.90 9.36
CA PRO A 44 -22.39 24.58 9.82
C PRO A 44 -20.93 24.60 10.29
N ARG A 45 -20.68 24.24 11.56
CA ARG A 45 -19.33 23.90 12.03
C ARG A 45 -18.95 22.52 11.50
N LEU A 46 -18.81 22.43 10.19
CA LEU A 46 -18.02 21.36 9.61
C LEU A 46 -16.56 21.81 9.73
N PRO A 47 -15.63 20.95 10.22
CA PRO A 47 -14.22 21.30 10.19
C PRO A 47 -13.84 21.68 8.75
N ALA A 48 -13.11 22.78 8.58
CA ALA A 48 -12.80 23.37 7.27
C ALA A 48 -12.16 22.38 6.27
N SER A 49 -11.58 21.28 6.78
CA SER A 49 -11.06 20.16 5.99
C SER A 49 -12.11 19.40 5.16
N THR A 50 -13.39 19.45 5.52
CA THR A 50 -14.48 18.79 4.77
C THR A 50 -15.05 19.67 3.64
N GLN A 51 -14.63 20.93 3.56
CA GLN A 51 -15.12 21.91 2.59
C GLN A 51 -14.02 22.54 1.72
N SER A 52 -12.74 22.27 2.02
CA SER A 52 -11.64 22.70 1.16
C SER A 52 -11.72 21.98 -0.19
N ARG A 53 -11.59 22.77 -1.27
CA ARG A 53 -11.50 22.25 -2.64
C ARG A 53 -10.19 21.47 -2.86
N TYR A 54 -9.13 21.87 -2.16
CA TYR A 54 -7.80 21.31 -2.30
C TYR A 54 -7.41 20.58 -1.02
N PRO A 55 -6.86 19.36 -1.11
CA PRO A 55 -6.30 18.67 0.03
C PRO A 55 -5.12 19.44 0.65
N VAL A 56 -4.85 19.19 1.93
CA VAL A 56 -3.61 19.63 2.60
C VAL A 56 -2.37 19.12 1.86
N SER A 57 -1.24 19.81 1.99
CA SER A 57 0.04 19.41 1.38
C SER A 57 0.62 18.17 2.08
N CYS A 58 1.12 17.20 1.32
CA CYS A 58 1.76 16.00 1.88
C CYS A 58 3.07 16.32 2.60
N CYS A 59 3.82 17.34 2.16
CA CYS A 59 4.99 17.83 2.88
C CYS A 59 4.64 18.36 4.28
N SER A 60 3.45 18.94 4.46
CA SER A 60 3.00 19.48 5.75
C SER A 60 2.30 18.45 6.64
N SER A 61 1.52 17.53 6.07
CA SER A 61 0.80 16.49 6.82
C SER A 61 1.63 15.23 7.07
N GLY A 62 2.76 15.08 6.37
CA GLY A 62 3.55 13.87 6.36
C GLY A 62 2.92 12.74 5.53
N LEU A 63 3.62 11.60 5.53
CA LEU A 63 3.25 10.41 4.76
C LEU A 63 2.16 9.56 5.42
N ASP A 64 1.82 9.84 6.68
CA ASP A 64 0.71 9.18 7.37
C ASP A 64 -0.61 9.82 6.94
N SER A 65 -1.50 9.00 6.39
CA SER A 65 -2.82 9.42 5.91
C SER A 65 -3.80 9.89 7.00
N THR A 66 -3.47 9.73 8.28
CA THR A 66 -4.34 10.10 9.39
C THR A 66 -4.64 11.60 9.43
N ASP A 67 -3.69 12.43 8.99
CA ASP A 67 -3.81 13.89 8.97
C ASP A 67 -4.22 14.46 7.60
N TRP A 68 -4.55 13.59 6.64
CA TRP A 68 -4.94 13.99 5.29
C TRP A 68 -6.39 14.48 5.23
N SER A 69 -6.73 15.25 4.19
CA SER A 69 -8.09 15.74 3.97
C SER A 69 -9.01 14.60 3.53
N VAL A 70 -10.22 14.50 4.11
CA VAL A 70 -11.13 13.38 3.85
C VAL A 70 -12.26 13.77 2.91
N TYR A 71 -12.45 12.96 1.86
CA TYR A 71 -13.47 13.08 0.84
C TYR A 71 -14.42 11.87 0.85
N HIS A 72 -15.69 12.11 0.53
CA HIS A 72 -16.74 11.08 0.53
C HIS A 72 -17.25 10.71 -0.88
N SER A 73 -16.57 11.20 -1.92
CA SER A 73 -16.93 10.96 -3.32
C SER A 73 -15.69 11.11 -4.20
N VAL A 74 -15.50 10.21 -5.16
CA VAL A 74 -14.42 10.30 -6.15
C VAL A 74 -14.51 11.60 -6.95
N ASN A 75 -15.71 12.00 -7.38
CA ASN A 75 -15.96 13.22 -8.16
C ASN A 75 -15.50 14.53 -7.49
N ARG A 76 -15.20 14.51 -6.18
CA ARG A 76 -14.63 15.68 -5.49
C ARG A 76 -13.14 15.84 -5.73
N LEU A 77 -12.44 14.75 -6.06
CA LEU A 77 -11.02 14.75 -6.39
C LEU A 77 -10.79 15.50 -7.71
N ASP A 78 -11.69 15.33 -8.68
CA ASP A 78 -11.67 16.00 -9.99
C ASP A 78 -11.73 17.53 -9.91
N LEU A 79 -12.16 18.09 -8.76
CA LEU A 79 -12.19 19.53 -8.53
C LEU A 79 -10.81 20.11 -8.19
N CYS A 80 -9.82 19.26 -7.93
CA CYS A 80 -8.46 19.61 -7.58
C CYS A 80 -7.52 19.31 -8.75
N ASN A 81 -6.96 20.37 -9.35
CA ASN A 81 -6.06 20.26 -10.51
C ASN A 81 -4.61 19.89 -10.15
N SER A 82 -4.35 19.48 -8.91
CA SER A 82 -3.01 19.11 -8.45
C SER A 82 -2.92 17.61 -8.26
N SER A 83 -1.77 17.03 -8.56
CA SER A 83 -1.49 15.64 -8.23
C SER A 83 -1.67 15.42 -6.72
N MET A 84 -2.26 14.30 -6.36
CA MET A 84 -2.59 13.97 -4.98
C MET A 84 -2.31 12.51 -4.68
N PHE A 85 -1.94 12.23 -3.44
CA PHE A 85 -1.95 10.87 -2.92
C PHE A 85 -3.30 10.56 -2.32
N LEU A 86 -3.74 9.31 -2.50
CA LEU A 86 -4.99 8.81 -1.99
C LEU A 86 -4.74 7.65 -1.03
N ASN A 87 -5.51 7.61 0.05
CA ASN A 87 -5.67 6.44 0.90
C ASN A 87 -7.16 6.19 1.15
N PHE A 88 -7.60 4.98 0.88
CA PHE A 88 -8.95 4.52 1.17
C PHE A 88 -8.92 3.03 1.50
N ASN A 89 -9.97 2.56 2.17
CA ASN A 89 -10.07 1.16 2.56
C ASN A 89 -10.10 0.26 1.31
N LEU A 90 -9.15 -0.67 1.25
CA LEU A 90 -8.98 -1.57 0.11
C LEU A 90 -10.20 -2.47 -0.12
N PHE A 91 -10.96 -2.83 0.91
CA PHE A 91 -12.07 -3.79 0.84
C PHE A 91 -13.46 -3.14 0.89
N ASN A 92 -13.54 -1.82 1.09
CA ASN A 92 -14.78 -1.07 0.89
C ASN A 92 -14.88 -0.66 -0.57
N LYS A 93 -15.79 -1.30 -1.31
CA LYS A 93 -15.96 -1.09 -2.76
C LYS A 93 -16.29 0.37 -3.07
N LEU A 94 -15.48 1.02 -3.90
CA LEU A 94 -15.70 2.41 -4.30
C LEU A 94 -16.97 2.62 -5.14
N ASN A 95 -17.40 1.60 -5.89
CA ASN A 95 -18.55 1.65 -6.79
C ASN A 95 -19.89 1.24 -6.14
N ASN A 96 -19.93 1.02 -4.82
CA ASN A 96 -21.14 0.60 -4.14
C ASN A 96 -21.86 1.80 -3.52
N SER A 97 -23.03 2.15 -4.05
CA SER A 97 -23.85 3.26 -3.54
C SER A 97 -24.33 3.08 -2.09
N LYS A 98 -24.21 1.87 -1.53
CA LYS A 98 -24.56 1.55 -0.14
C LYS A 98 -23.38 1.64 0.83
N THR A 99 -22.15 1.80 0.33
CA THR A 99 -20.99 1.98 1.20
C THR A 99 -20.66 3.45 1.34
N HIS A 100 -20.58 3.94 2.57
CA HIS A 100 -19.98 5.24 2.83
C HIS A 100 -18.47 5.13 2.55
N ILE A 101 -18.02 5.76 1.47
CA ILE A 101 -16.60 5.82 1.14
C ILE A 101 -15.94 6.97 1.89
N SER A 102 -14.69 6.73 2.28
CA SER A 102 -13.82 7.72 2.90
C SER A 102 -12.48 7.63 2.19
N ILE A 103 -12.13 8.72 1.51
CA ILE A 103 -10.90 8.86 0.73
C ILE A 103 -10.09 9.96 1.41
N ALA A 104 -9.06 9.57 2.14
CA ALA A 104 -8.05 10.50 2.62
C ALA A 104 -7.16 10.92 1.45
N ALA A 105 -6.89 12.21 1.31
CA ALA A 105 -6.04 12.74 0.27
C ALA A 105 -5.15 13.88 0.77
N CYS A 106 -3.95 13.97 0.20
CA CYS A 106 -3.06 15.11 0.34
C CYS A 106 -2.50 15.50 -1.04
N THR A 107 -2.19 16.78 -1.24
CA THR A 107 -1.59 17.29 -2.47
C THR A 107 -0.13 16.83 -2.54
N ALA A 108 0.20 16.05 -3.56
CA ALA A 108 1.51 15.47 -3.78
C ALA A 108 2.48 16.55 -4.25
N ASP A 109 3.21 17.12 -3.30
CA ASP A 109 4.10 18.26 -3.47
C ASP A 109 5.56 17.89 -3.19
N PHE A 110 5.92 16.62 -3.39
CA PHE A 110 7.30 16.18 -3.27
C PHE A 110 8.10 16.65 -4.48
N ASP A 111 9.20 17.35 -4.21
CA ASP A 111 10.17 17.72 -5.24
C ASP A 111 11.03 16.49 -5.57
N SER A 112 11.06 16.12 -6.85
CA SER A 112 11.94 15.09 -7.40
C SER A 112 13.43 15.34 -7.11
N SER A 113 13.82 16.58 -6.81
CA SER A 113 15.20 16.97 -6.45
C SER A 113 15.59 16.55 -5.02
N SER A 114 14.61 16.22 -4.16
CA SER A 114 14.82 15.74 -2.80
C SER A 114 15.13 14.26 -2.76
N SER A 115 16.04 13.81 -3.64
CA SER A 115 16.74 12.55 -3.45
C SER A 115 17.70 12.72 -2.29
N THR A 116 17.16 12.76 -1.06
CA THR A 116 17.96 12.30 0.05
C THR A 116 18.35 10.88 -0.33
N THR A 117 19.64 10.63 -0.45
CA THR A 117 20.18 9.29 -0.61
C THR A 117 19.53 8.45 0.47
N ALA A 118 18.49 7.70 0.12
CA ALA A 118 17.91 6.71 0.99
C ALA A 118 19.09 5.82 1.32
N ASN A 119 19.60 5.99 2.54
CA ASN A 119 20.69 5.18 3.03
C ASN A 119 20.09 3.78 2.97
N SER A 120 20.48 2.99 1.97
CA SER A 120 20.03 1.62 1.77
C SER A 120 20.62 0.80 2.91
N GLN A 121 20.12 1.05 4.11
CA GLN A 121 20.10 0.08 5.16
C GLN A 121 19.23 -1.01 4.56
N ASN A 122 19.89 -2.08 4.11
CA ASN A 122 19.24 -3.36 3.86
C ASN A 122 18.54 -3.74 5.16
N ALA A 123 17.34 -3.21 5.38
CA ALA A 123 16.50 -3.52 6.51
C ALA A 123 16.01 -4.94 6.26
N THR A 124 16.82 -5.91 6.68
CA THR A 124 16.46 -7.30 6.61
C THR A 124 15.34 -7.51 7.60
N CYS A 125 14.12 -7.65 7.09
CA CYS A 125 12.96 -8.07 7.88
C CYS A 125 13.11 -9.49 8.47
N PHE A 126 14.24 -10.16 8.17
CA PHE A 126 14.64 -11.47 8.64
C PHE A 126 16.07 -11.38 9.21
N PRO A 127 16.20 -11.02 10.50
CA PRO A 127 17.50 -11.10 11.16
C PRO A 127 17.96 -12.56 11.18
N GLY A 128 19.17 -12.83 10.67
CA GLY A 128 19.80 -14.16 10.70
C GLY A 128 19.44 -15.12 9.57
N SER A 129 18.66 -14.73 8.55
CA SER A 129 18.48 -15.57 7.37
C SER A 129 19.66 -15.44 6.41
N VAL A 130 20.16 -16.57 5.91
CA VAL A 130 20.99 -16.56 4.70
C VAL A 130 20.07 -16.18 3.55
N ASN A 131 20.41 -15.10 2.85
CA ASN A 131 19.62 -14.58 1.75
C ASN A 131 20.22 -15.07 0.42
N GLN A 132 19.37 -15.54 -0.47
CA GLN A 132 19.73 -15.90 -1.84
C GLN A 132 19.16 -14.86 -2.80
N SER A 133 20.01 -14.33 -3.68
CA SER A 133 19.58 -13.46 -4.77
C SER A 133 18.81 -14.28 -5.81
N THR A 134 17.66 -13.77 -6.22
CA THR A 134 16.80 -14.35 -7.25
C THR A 134 16.31 -13.26 -8.20
N THR A 135 15.81 -13.68 -9.35
CA THR A 135 15.27 -12.79 -10.38
C THR A 135 13.92 -13.29 -10.85
N THR A 136 12.97 -12.39 -11.07
CA THR A 136 11.65 -12.71 -11.63
C THR A 136 11.33 -11.76 -12.79
N PRO A 137 10.68 -12.22 -13.86
CA PRO A 137 10.22 -11.32 -14.91
C PRO A 137 9.06 -10.46 -14.41
N LEU A 138 9.05 -9.21 -14.87
CA LEU A 138 7.91 -8.32 -14.80
C LEU A 138 7.12 -8.44 -16.10
N GLU A 139 5.83 -8.70 -15.95
CA GLU A 139 4.85 -8.65 -17.02
C GLU A 139 4.37 -7.20 -17.18
N LEU A 140 4.27 -6.73 -18.43
CA LEU A 140 3.54 -5.52 -18.79
C LEU A 140 2.29 -5.93 -19.56
N ALA A 141 1.12 -5.49 -19.14
CA ALA A 141 -0.13 -5.78 -19.80
C ALA A 141 -0.98 -4.52 -19.97
N SER A 142 -1.82 -4.47 -20.99
CA SER A 142 -2.63 -3.30 -21.32
C SER A 142 -3.97 -3.68 -21.94
N SER A 143 -4.98 -2.83 -21.74
CA SER A 143 -6.31 -2.95 -22.34
C SER A 143 -6.83 -1.60 -22.81
N GLY A 144 -7.73 -1.63 -23.79
CA GLY A 144 -8.33 -0.42 -24.36
C GLY A 144 -7.45 0.30 -25.37
N SER A 145 -7.91 1.46 -25.81
CA SER A 145 -7.30 2.22 -26.91
C SER A 145 -6.03 2.94 -26.46
N LYS A 146 -4.99 2.93 -27.31
CA LYS A 146 -3.76 3.69 -27.06
C LYS A 146 -3.91 5.12 -27.58
N SER A 147 -3.62 6.11 -26.74
CA SER A 147 -3.64 7.52 -27.13
C SER A 147 -2.56 8.33 -26.39
N SER A 148 -2.29 9.54 -26.87
CA SER A 148 -1.43 10.49 -26.17
C SER A 148 -2.16 11.23 -25.04
N THR A 149 -3.49 11.11 -24.95
CA THR A 149 -4.29 11.70 -23.89
C THR A 149 -4.02 10.98 -22.57
N GLY A 150 -3.82 11.74 -21.49
CA GLY A 150 -3.53 11.20 -20.16
C GLY A 150 -2.07 10.76 -19.94
N VAL A 151 -1.20 10.83 -20.96
CA VAL A 151 0.23 10.47 -20.80
C VAL A 151 0.92 11.36 -19.78
N SER A 152 0.73 12.69 -19.86
CA SER A 152 1.27 13.64 -18.87
C SER A 152 0.81 13.31 -17.47
N ASP A 153 -0.49 13.05 -17.32
CA ASP A 153 -1.14 12.84 -16.05
C ASP A 153 -0.66 11.54 -15.38
N VAL A 154 -0.48 10.47 -16.16
CA VAL A 154 0.10 9.21 -15.68
C VAL A 154 1.57 9.39 -15.32
N VAL A 155 2.35 10.09 -16.14
CA VAL A 155 3.77 10.39 -15.87
C VAL A 155 3.91 11.20 -14.57
N ASP A 156 3.08 12.23 -14.37
CA ASP A 156 3.09 13.03 -13.15
C ASP A 156 2.75 12.18 -11.92
N ALA A 157 1.73 11.31 -12.02
CA ALA A 157 1.39 10.38 -10.95
C ALA A 157 2.52 9.40 -10.64
N LEU A 158 3.20 8.85 -11.67
CA LEU A 158 4.35 7.95 -11.51
C LEU A 158 5.54 8.65 -10.86
N ASN A 159 5.83 9.89 -11.25
CA ASN A 159 6.90 10.70 -10.67
C ASN A 159 6.64 10.96 -9.19
N GLN A 160 5.42 11.34 -8.82
CA GLN A 160 5.04 11.51 -7.41
C GLN A 160 5.16 10.20 -6.63
N LEU A 161 4.72 9.07 -7.19
CA LEU A 161 4.90 7.75 -6.56
C LEU A 161 6.39 7.39 -6.39
N GLN A 162 7.23 7.68 -7.38
CA GLN A 162 8.67 7.46 -7.30
C GLN A 162 9.28 8.30 -6.16
N SER A 163 8.92 9.58 -6.06
CA SER A 163 9.33 10.44 -4.94
C SER A 163 8.85 9.90 -3.60
N PHE A 164 7.57 9.51 -3.49
CA PHE A 164 7.02 8.91 -2.27
C PHE A 164 7.84 7.71 -1.82
N PHE A 165 8.10 6.75 -2.70
CA PHE A 165 8.85 5.53 -2.36
C PHE A 165 10.35 5.76 -2.15
N SER A 166 10.89 6.89 -2.60
CA SER A 166 12.29 7.27 -2.35
C SER A 166 12.48 7.89 -0.96
N ILE A 167 11.47 8.60 -0.46
CA ILE A 167 11.51 9.28 0.84
C ILE A 167 10.94 8.37 1.94
N ALA A 168 9.94 7.55 1.62
CA ALA A 168 9.37 6.56 2.52
C ALA A 168 10.44 5.52 2.88
N GLN A 169 10.64 5.30 4.18
CA GLN A 169 11.58 4.30 4.63
C GLN A 169 11.05 2.89 4.32
N PRO A 170 11.86 2.01 3.70
CA PRO A 170 11.52 0.60 3.52
C PRO A 170 11.13 -0.05 4.86
N GLY A 171 9.90 -0.56 4.93
CA GLY A 171 9.34 -1.21 6.11
C GLY A 171 9.20 -2.71 5.95
N CYS A 172 8.83 -3.39 7.03
CA CYS A 172 8.55 -4.84 7.03
C CYS A 172 7.07 -5.19 6.80
N SER A 173 6.23 -4.19 6.55
CA SER A 173 4.87 -4.35 6.03
C SER A 173 4.87 -4.24 4.51
N ASN A 174 3.78 -4.68 3.88
CA ASN A 174 3.52 -4.29 2.50
C ASN A 174 3.28 -2.78 2.42
N ALA A 175 3.50 -2.21 1.24
CA ALA A 175 3.21 -0.82 0.94
C ALA A 175 2.14 -0.74 -0.15
N ILE A 176 1.18 0.16 0.05
CA ILE A 176 0.15 0.51 -0.92
C ILE A 176 0.17 2.02 -1.02
N GLN A 177 0.35 2.54 -2.22
CA GLN A 177 0.24 3.97 -2.47
C GLN A 177 -0.50 4.21 -3.77
N ILE A 178 -1.44 5.14 -3.75
CA ILE A 178 -2.23 5.53 -4.90
C ILE A 178 -1.99 7.01 -5.14
N ALA A 179 -1.76 7.37 -6.40
CA ALA A 179 -1.66 8.74 -6.87
C ALA A 179 -2.78 9.02 -7.87
N TYR A 180 -3.29 10.24 -7.86
CA TYR A 180 -4.30 10.74 -8.77
C TYR A 180 -3.82 12.08 -9.30
N SER A 181 -3.81 12.27 -10.62
CA SER A 181 -3.25 13.45 -11.26
C SER A 181 -4.05 13.75 -12.51
N GLY A 182 -4.60 14.97 -12.62
CA GLY A 182 -5.48 15.33 -13.73
C GLY A 182 -6.65 14.34 -13.87
N GLN A 183 -6.67 13.58 -14.97
CA GLN A 183 -7.65 12.51 -15.22
C GLN A 183 -7.11 11.10 -14.98
N ALA A 184 -5.87 10.94 -14.53
CA ALA A 184 -5.24 9.64 -14.34
C ALA A 184 -5.24 9.18 -12.89
N ALA A 185 -5.30 7.86 -12.69
CA ALA A 185 -5.09 7.21 -11.40
C ALA A 185 -4.05 6.11 -11.53
N VAL A 186 -3.07 6.12 -10.63
CA VAL A 186 -2.02 5.10 -10.59
C VAL A 186 -1.93 4.52 -9.18
N GLY A 187 -2.04 3.20 -9.07
CA GLY A 187 -1.90 2.47 -7.82
C GLY A 187 -0.70 1.54 -7.82
N VAL A 188 0.00 1.49 -6.70
CA VAL A 188 1.17 0.64 -6.50
C VAL A 188 0.92 -0.25 -5.29
N PHE A 189 1.20 -1.55 -5.46
CA PHE A 189 1.31 -2.51 -4.38
C PHE A 189 2.72 -3.10 -4.36
N VAL A 190 3.34 -3.14 -3.19
CA VAL A 190 4.62 -3.80 -2.99
C VAL A 190 4.53 -4.69 -1.75
N GLY A 191 4.69 -5.99 -1.93
CA GLY A 191 4.75 -6.95 -0.85
C GLY A 191 5.93 -6.69 0.09
N SER A 192 5.79 -7.06 1.36
CA SER A 192 6.78 -6.75 2.41
C SER A 192 8.20 -7.27 2.12
N GLY A 193 8.33 -8.38 1.39
CA GLY A 193 9.61 -8.95 1.01
C GLY A 193 10.34 -8.16 -0.07
N LEU A 194 9.61 -7.41 -0.89
CA LEU A 194 10.16 -6.53 -1.92
C LEU A 194 10.30 -5.09 -1.41
N TYR A 195 9.31 -4.62 -0.62
CA TYR A 195 9.30 -3.25 -0.11
C TYR A 195 10.52 -2.98 0.76
N SER A 196 10.91 -3.93 1.62
CA SER A 196 12.09 -3.82 2.49
C SER A 196 13.43 -3.72 1.73
N GLN A 197 13.44 -4.02 0.43
CA GLN A 197 14.63 -4.02 -0.43
C GLN A 197 14.68 -2.80 -1.36
N GLY A 198 13.70 -1.89 -1.27
CA GLY A 198 13.71 -0.63 -2.03
C GLY A 198 13.69 -0.80 -3.55
N VAL A 199 13.09 -1.88 -4.06
CA VAL A 199 13.15 -2.20 -5.51
C VAL A 199 12.20 -1.34 -6.36
N ILE A 200 11.13 -0.80 -5.77
CA ILE A 200 10.03 -0.16 -6.51
C ILE A 200 10.41 1.15 -7.24
N PRO A 201 11.27 2.06 -6.72
CA PRO A 201 11.57 3.30 -7.44
C PRO A 201 12.19 3.06 -8.83
N SER A 202 13.03 2.02 -8.95
CA SER A 202 13.64 1.64 -10.23
C SER A 202 12.66 1.06 -11.25
N VAL A 203 11.56 0.45 -10.79
CA VAL A 203 10.49 -0.05 -11.65
C VAL A 203 9.64 1.09 -12.17
N LEU A 204 9.32 2.06 -11.30
CA LEU A 204 8.56 3.26 -11.66
C LEU A 204 9.35 4.11 -12.67
N ASP A 205 10.64 4.33 -12.43
CA ASP A 205 11.54 5.07 -13.34
C ASP A 205 11.53 4.53 -14.78
N LYS A 206 11.63 3.20 -14.91
CA LYS A 206 11.58 2.51 -16.21
C LYS A 206 10.22 2.62 -16.89
N LEU A 207 9.13 2.55 -16.11
CA LEU A 207 7.79 2.71 -16.64
C LEU A 207 7.55 4.15 -17.13
N THR A 208 7.95 5.15 -16.33
CA THR A 208 7.88 6.57 -16.70
C THR A 208 8.64 6.81 -18.00
N THR A 209 9.90 6.37 -18.08
CA THR A 209 10.74 6.52 -19.29
C THR A 209 10.07 5.89 -20.51
N GLN A 210 9.40 4.74 -20.34
CA GLN A 210 8.70 4.10 -21.44
C GLN A 210 7.55 4.97 -21.97
N PHE A 211 6.72 5.52 -21.09
CA PHE A 211 5.58 6.35 -21.52
C PHE A 211 6.03 7.67 -22.14
N GLU A 212 7.06 8.30 -21.58
CA GLU A 212 7.68 9.50 -22.17
C GLU A 212 8.25 9.21 -23.57
N THR A 213 8.90 8.06 -23.75
CA THR A 213 9.52 7.68 -25.03
C THR A 213 8.49 7.32 -26.10
N HIS A 214 7.44 6.58 -25.74
CA HIS A 214 6.42 6.15 -26.70
C HIS A 214 5.38 7.25 -26.99
N GLY A 215 5.15 8.15 -26.03
CA GLY A 215 4.18 9.24 -26.15
C GLY A 215 2.72 8.77 -26.24
N ALA A 216 2.45 7.51 -25.87
CA ALA A 216 1.12 6.92 -25.87
C ALA A 216 0.95 5.91 -24.74
N ILE A 217 -0.26 5.84 -24.19
CA ILE A 217 -0.66 4.88 -23.16
C ILE A 217 -2.04 4.31 -23.50
N ALA A 218 -2.29 3.06 -23.11
CA ALA A 218 -3.61 2.44 -23.16
C ALA A 218 -4.50 2.96 -22.01
N GLU A 219 -5.82 2.83 -22.15
CA GLU A 219 -6.80 3.19 -21.10
C GLU A 219 -6.45 2.57 -19.75
N GLU A 220 -6.09 1.29 -19.75
CA GLU A 220 -5.55 0.58 -18.60
C GLU A 220 -4.21 -0.07 -18.95
N THR A 221 -3.21 0.15 -18.10
CA THR A 221 -1.90 -0.50 -18.20
C THR A 221 -1.48 -1.00 -16.83
N LEU A 222 -0.95 -2.21 -16.75
CA LEU A 222 -0.38 -2.74 -15.52
C LEU A 222 1.02 -3.31 -15.73
N ILE A 223 1.80 -3.25 -14.65
CA ILE A 223 3.00 -4.05 -14.47
C ILE A 223 2.77 -4.95 -13.28
N GLN A 224 3.17 -6.22 -13.38
CA GLN A 224 3.11 -7.11 -12.23
C GLN A 224 4.18 -8.20 -12.24
N THR A 225 4.48 -8.74 -11.06
CA THR A 225 5.21 -10.00 -10.92
C THR A 225 4.22 -11.15 -10.79
N CYS A 226 4.25 -12.08 -11.75
CA CYS A 226 3.45 -13.31 -11.71
C CYS A 226 4.37 -14.52 -11.68
N SER A 227 4.76 -14.91 -10.47
CA SER A 227 5.43 -16.17 -10.16
C SER A 227 4.74 -16.77 -8.94
N ASP A 228 4.85 -18.09 -8.72
CA ASP A 228 4.26 -18.86 -7.60
C ASP A 228 4.74 -18.37 -6.22
N SER A 229 4.40 -17.14 -5.90
CA SER A 229 4.96 -16.35 -4.83
C SER A 229 3.81 -15.79 -4.01
N THR A 230 4.04 -15.63 -2.72
CA THR A 230 3.04 -15.09 -1.80
C THR A 230 2.89 -13.59 -2.01
N SER A 231 1.83 -12.98 -1.47
CA SER A 231 1.63 -11.53 -1.49
C SER A 231 2.84 -10.73 -0.99
N ARG A 232 3.68 -11.35 -0.15
CA ARG A 232 4.97 -10.82 0.31
C ARG A 232 5.95 -10.50 -0.82
N TYR A 233 5.94 -11.26 -1.91
CA TYR A 233 6.80 -11.08 -3.07
C TYR A 233 6.04 -10.67 -4.33
N SER A 234 4.79 -10.25 -4.17
CA SER A 234 4.02 -9.62 -5.24
C SER A 234 4.36 -8.14 -5.35
N LEU A 235 4.56 -7.67 -6.58
CA LEU A 235 4.65 -6.26 -6.93
C LEU A 235 3.68 -6.00 -8.07
N GLY A 236 2.99 -4.88 -7.99
CA GLY A 236 2.08 -4.44 -9.04
C GLY A 236 1.99 -2.93 -9.13
N VAL A 237 1.90 -2.43 -10.36
CA VAL A 237 1.57 -1.05 -10.70
C VAL A 237 0.38 -1.10 -11.64
N PHE A 238 -0.69 -0.37 -11.36
CA PHE A 238 -1.85 -0.23 -12.23
C PHE A 238 -2.02 1.24 -12.57
N ALA A 239 -2.00 1.58 -13.85
CA ALA A 239 -2.27 2.92 -14.35
C ALA A 239 -3.57 2.91 -15.15
N SER A 240 -4.50 3.78 -14.76
CA SER A 240 -5.70 4.11 -15.54
C SER A 240 -5.55 5.53 -16.06
N ALA A 241 -5.58 5.70 -17.39
CA ALA A 241 -5.52 7.01 -18.03
C ALA A 241 -6.83 7.81 -17.91
N GLU A 242 -7.90 7.16 -17.46
CA GLU A 242 -9.23 7.75 -17.24
C GLU A 242 -9.62 7.85 -15.76
N GLY A 243 -8.70 7.46 -14.86
CA GLY A 243 -8.91 7.66 -13.43
C GLY A 243 -9.82 6.61 -12.80
N ASP A 244 -9.91 5.40 -13.37
CA ASP A 244 -10.71 4.30 -12.81
C ASP A 244 -10.07 3.75 -11.53
N LEU A 245 -10.41 4.40 -10.41
CA LEU A 245 -10.01 3.98 -9.06
C LEU A 245 -10.59 2.63 -8.66
N VAL A 246 -11.67 2.15 -9.32
CA VAL A 246 -12.26 0.84 -9.04
C VAL A 246 -11.38 -0.27 -9.62
N SER A 247 -10.91 -0.11 -10.86
CA SER A 247 -9.94 -1.02 -11.47
C SER A 247 -8.62 -1.02 -10.69
N VAL A 248 -8.11 0.16 -10.32
CA VAL A 248 -6.93 0.30 -9.45
C VAL A 248 -7.13 -0.46 -8.12
N GLN A 249 -8.26 -0.26 -7.44
CA GLN A 249 -8.58 -0.95 -6.18
C GLN A 249 -8.57 -2.48 -6.35
N LYS A 250 -9.20 -3.01 -7.41
CA LYS A 250 -9.26 -4.46 -7.68
C LYS A 250 -7.90 -5.07 -7.99
N ALA A 251 -7.05 -4.35 -8.72
CA ALA A 251 -5.69 -4.81 -9.01
C ALA A 251 -4.88 -4.94 -7.71
N ILE A 252 -4.93 -3.91 -6.85
CA ILE A 252 -4.27 -3.92 -5.54
C ILE A 252 -4.82 -5.04 -4.65
N GLN A 253 -6.14 -5.28 -4.62
CA GLN A 253 -6.73 -6.40 -3.90
C GLN A 253 -6.16 -7.75 -4.37
N SER A 254 -6.00 -7.93 -5.67
CA SER A 254 -5.47 -9.17 -6.26
C SER A 254 -4.05 -9.43 -5.76
N TRP A 255 -3.16 -8.45 -5.88
CA TRP A 255 -1.77 -8.58 -5.43
C TRP A 255 -1.65 -8.72 -3.91
N ASN A 256 -2.49 -8.02 -3.14
CA ASN A 256 -2.56 -8.17 -1.69
C ASN A 256 -2.94 -9.60 -1.27
N ASN A 257 -3.74 -10.29 -2.09
CA ASN A 257 -4.12 -11.69 -1.89
C ASN A 257 -3.13 -12.68 -2.54
N GLY A 258 -2.00 -12.20 -3.09
CA GLY A 258 -1.00 -13.03 -3.75
C GLY A 258 -1.46 -13.59 -5.10
N SER A 259 -2.40 -12.92 -5.76
CA SER A 259 -2.93 -13.29 -7.07
C SER A 259 -2.57 -12.23 -8.12
N CYS A 260 -2.55 -12.65 -9.39
CA CYS A 260 -2.32 -11.76 -10.52
C CYS A 260 -3.62 -11.31 -11.19
N VAL A 261 -3.55 -10.16 -11.86
CA VAL A 261 -4.61 -9.70 -12.76
C VAL A 261 -4.40 -10.38 -14.11
N SER A 262 -5.40 -11.10 -14.61
CA SER A 262 -5.29 -11.87 -15.87
C SER A 262 -6.20 -11.37 -16.99
N SER A 263 -7.03 -10.37 -16.73
CA SER A 263 -8.08 -9.89 -17.65
C SER A 263 -7.62 -8.72 -18.52
N MET A 264 -6.40 -8.77 -19.05
CA MET A 264 -5.86 -7.74 -19.95
C MET A 264 -5.83 -8.22 -21.40
N ASP A 265 -6.03 -7.31 -22.35
CA ASP A 265 -6.12 -7.63 -23.79
C ASP A 265 -4.76 -8.02 -24.37
N GLU A 266 -3.72 -7.25 -24.06
CA GLU A 266 -2.35 -7.46 -24.51
C GLU A 266 -1.41 -7.70 -23.32
N SER A 267 -0.46 -8.63 -23.45
CA SER A 267 0.54 -8.90 -22.42
C SER A 267 1.91 -9.21 -23.01
N THR A 268 2.94 -8.60 -22.42
CA THR A 268 4.36 -8.87 -22.62
C THR A 268 4.93 -9.46 -21.32
N GLN A 269 5.07 -10.79 -21.27
CA GLN A 269 5.46 -11.50 -20.06
C GLN A 269 6.87 -11.19 -19.51
N LYS A 270 7.77 -10.71 -20.36
CA LYS A 270 9.17 -10.40 -19.99
C LYS A 270 9.53 -8.99 -20.40
N TRP A 271 8.80 -8.03 -19.86
CA TRP A 271 9.06 -6.61 -20.11
C TRP A 271 10.36 -6.16 -19.43
N GLN A 272 10.56 -6.55 -18.17
CA GLN A 272 11.76 -6.27 -17.38
C GLN A 272 12.10 -7.45 -16.48
N THR A 273 13.30 -7.43 -15.89
CA THR A 273 13.71 -8.38 -14.86
C THR A 273 13.87 -7.65 -13.54
N LEU A 274 13.21 -8.16 -12.50
CA LEU A 274 13.32 -7.69 -11.13
C LEU A 274 14.25 -8.61 -10.34
N SER A 275 15.30 -8.05 -9.74
CA SER A 275 16.25 -8.77 -8.88
C SER A 275 15.96 -8.47 -7.41
N PHE A 276 15.89 -9.49 -6.57
CA PHE A 276 15.63 -9.35 -5.14
C PHE A 276 16.15 -10.57 -4.36
N SER A 277 16.21 -10.43 -3.04
CA SER A 277 16.66 -11.48 -2.12
C SER A 277 15.48 -12.23 -1.49
N VAL A 278 15.62 -13.55 -1.37
CA VAL A 278 14.71 -14.43 -0.63
C VAL A 278 15.47 -15.19 0.46
N PRO A 279 14.84 -15.54 1.59
CA PRO A 279 15.44 -16.45 2.57
C PRO A 279 15.76 -17.79 1.91
N SER A 280 16.99 -18.27 2.07
CA SER A 280 17.36 -19.61 1.61
C SER A 280 16.67 -20.66 2.48
N SER A 281 15.99 -21.63 1.88
CA SER A 281 15.58 -22.82 2.61
C SER A 281 16.81 -23.65 2.93
N ASN A 282 17.22 -23.73 4.19
CA ASN A 282 18.16 -24.76 4.64
C ASN A 282 17.49 -26.12 4.45
N LYS A 283 17.69 -26.75 3.30
CA LYS A 283 17.42 -28.18 3.14
C LYS A 283 18.47 -28.90 3.96
N ASN A 284 18.21 -29.05 5.26
CA ASN A 284 18.94 -29.99 6.08
C ASN A 284 18.56 -31.37 5.55
N SER A 285 19.34 -31.88 4.59
CA SER A 285 19.24 -33.27 4.16
C SER A 285 19.64 -34.10 5.37
N SER A 286 18.64 -34.54 6.14
CA SER A 286 18.82 -35.62 7.09
C SER A 286 19.05 -36.89 6.28
N SER A 287 20.24 -37.04 5.70
CA SER A 287 20.75 -38.36 5.38
C SER A 287 20.91 -39.07 6.71
N VAL A 288 19.89 -39.83 7.10
CA VAL A 288 20.01 -40.82 8.18
C VAL A 288 21.01 -41.86 7.68
N SER A 289 22.28 -41.58 7.88
CA SER A 289 23.36 -42.55 7.77
C SER A 289 23.12 -43.56 8.89
N LYS A 290 22.57 -44.73 8.55
CA LYS A 290 22.57 -45.89 9.43
C LYS A 290 24.03 -46.29 9.66
N SER A 291 24.63 -45.77 10.73
CA SER A 291 25.88 -46.30 11.25
C SER A 291 25.56 -47.39 12.27
N THR A 292 25.70 -48.63 11.86
CA THR A 292 25.71 -49.79 12.74
C THR A 292 27.04 -49.79 13.49
N TYR A 293 27.06 -49.28 14.72
CA TYR A 293 28.19 -49.52 15.63
C TYR A 293 27.94 -50.82 16.40
N LEU A 294 28.70 -51.86 16.05
CA LEU A 294 28.87 -53.06 16.87
C LEU A 294 29.59 -52.65 18.16
N ALA A 295 28.89 -52.72 19.29
CA ALA A 295 29.47 -52.53 20.61
C ALA A 295 30.10 -53.84 21.09
N GLU A 296 31.42 -53.88 21.10
CA GLU A 296 32.23 -54.87 21.79
C GLU A 296 32.12 -54.65 23.31
N ARG A 297 31.63 -55.67 24.03
CA ARG A 297 31.30 -55.59 25.46
C ARG A 297 32.44 -56.20 26.28
N ALA A 298 33.34 -55.36 26.79
CA ALA A 298 34.27 -55.73 27.85
C ALA A 298 33.55 -55.66 29.22
N GLY A 299 33.37 -56.82 29.85
CA GLY A 299 32.89 -56.95 31.23
C GLY A 299 34.05 -57.01 32.23
N LEU A 300 33.97 -56.17 33.26
CA LEU A 300 34.90 -56.05 34.39
C LEU A 300 34.98 -57.33 35.26
N PRO A 301 36.09 -57.52 36.01
CA PRO A 301 36.32 -58.68 36.87
C PRO A 301 35.53 -58.58 38.20
N GLY A 302 35.05 -59.73 38.66
CA GLY A 302 34.53 -59.91 40.02
C GLY A 302 35.65 -60.13 41.04
N GLN A 303 35.37 -59.80 42.31
CA GLN A 303 35.72 -60.57 43.51
C GLN A 303 35.28 -59.77 44.75
N LYS A 304 34.20 -60.18 45.42
CA LYS A 304 34.22 -60.98 46.66
C LYS A 304 32.80 -61.33 47.11
#